data_AF-A0A9N9PH99-F1
#
_entry.id   AF-A0A9N9PH99-F1
#
_cell.length_a   1.000
_cell.length_b   1.000
_cell.length_c   1.000
_cell.angle_alpha   90.00
_cell.angle_beta   90.00
_cell.angle_gamma   90.00
#
_symmetry.space_group_name_H-M   'P 1'
#
loop_
_entity.id
_entity.type
_entity.pdbx_description
1 polymer ?
#
loop_
_entity_poly.entity_id
_entity_poly.type
_entity_poly.pdbx_seq_one_letter_code
_entity_poly.pdbx_strand_id
1 'polypeptide(L)' 'NEEMKIMQEEIFGPVVSVSKFKTTEEVIKKAHLTKYGLAAAVFTKDITRAIKISNMLKAGTVW' A
#
# COMPACT_ATOMS: atom_id res chain seq x y z
N ASN A 1 4.67 -7.86 10.28
CA ASN A 1 3.98 -8.93 9.51
C ASN A 1 4.35 -8.90 8.03
N GLU A 2 5.21 -7.98 7.57
CA GLU A 2 5.51 -7.88 6.13
C GLU A 2 6.30 -9.08 5.57
N GLU A 3 6.99 -9.85 6.42
CA GLU A 3 7.73 -11.06 6.00
C GLU A 3 6.84 -12.28 5.77
N MET A 4 5.54 -12.21 6.10
CA MET A 4 4.61 -13.32 5.86
C MET A 4 4.38 -13.50 4.37
N LYS A 5 4.37 -14.76 3.90
CA LYS A 5 4.14 -15.11 2.48
C LYS A 5 2.90 -14.42 1.87
N ILE A 6 1.81 -14.38 2.64
CA ILE A 6 0.53 -13.76 2.22
C ILE A 6 0.60 -12.24 2.00
N MET A 7 1.61 -11.56 2.54
CA MET A 7 1.84 -10.12 2.33
C MET A 7 2.81 -9.83 1.17
N GLN A 8 3.54 -10.84 0.71
CA GLN A 8 4.61 -10.70 -0.30
C GLN A 8 4.22 -11.28 -1.67
N GLU A 9 3.27 -12.21 -1.71
CA GLU A 9 2.85 -12.92 -2.92
C GLU A 9 1.37 -12.68 -3.23
N GLU A 10 1.06 -12.62 -4.51
CA GLU A 10 -0.31 -12.43 -5.00
C GLU A 10 -1.10 -13.74 -4.86
N ILE A 11 -2.26 -13.66 -4.18
CA ILE A 11 -3.07 -14.84 -3.83
C ILE A 11 -3.96 -15.28 -5.00
N PHE A 12 -4.40 -14.35 -5.86
CA PHE A 12 -5.36 -14.61 -6.96
C PHE A 12 -6.65 -15.34 -6.52
N GLY A 13 -7.08 -15.12 -5.27
CA GLY A 13 -8.29 -15.71 -4.68
C GLY A 13 -9.06 -14.68 -3.84
N PRO A 14 -10.25 -15.03 -3.33
CA PRO A 14 -11.14 -14.11 -2.62
C PRO A 14 -10.67 -13.85 -1.18
N VAL A 15 -9.49 -13.24 -1.03
CA VAL A 15 -8.82 -13.02 0.26
C VAL A 15 -8.37 -11.57 0.37
N VAL A 16 -8.61 -10.96 1.54
CA VAL A 16 -8.11 -9.62 1.89
C VAL A 16 -7.16 -9.73 3.08
N SER A 17 -5.94 -9.22 2.91
CA SER A 17 -4.93 -9.14 3.95
C SER A 17 -4.88 -7.74 4.54
N VAL A 18 -4.88 -7.63 5.87
CA VAL A 18 -4.86 -6.32 6.57
C VAL A 18 -3.58 -6.18 7.39
N SER A 19 -2.83 -5.10 7.16
CA SER A 19 -1.64 -4.74 7.95
C SER A 19 -1.85 -3.40 8.67
N LYS A 20 -1.63 -3.38 9.98
CA LYS A 20 -1.73 -2.15 10.78
C LYS A 20 -0.48 -1.30 10.60
N PHE A 21 -0.63 0.02 10.65
CA PHE A 21 0.45 0.99 10.68
C PHE A 21 0.09 2.14 11.61
N LYS A 22 1.08 2.92 12.04
CA LYS A 22 0.88 4.09 12.92
C LYS A 22 1.18 5.41 12.24
N THR A 23 2.16 5.44 11.35
CA THR A 23 2.64 6.68 10.72
C THR A 23 2.61 6.58 9.21
N THR A 24 2.60 7.74 8.54
CA THR A 24 2.64 7.79 7.07
C THR A 24 3.97 7.25 6.55
N GLU A 25 5.07 7.52 7.24
CA GLU A 25 6.41 7.07 6.87
C GLU A 25 6.52 5.54 6.96
N GLU A 26 5.91 4.94 7.99
CA GLU A 26 5.83 3.49 8.13
C GLU A 26 5.04 2.86 6.98
N VAL A 27 3.84 3.36 6.67
CA VAL A 27 3.00 2.76 5.63
C VAL A 27 3.60 2.90 4.24
N ILE A 28 4.31 4.01 3.95
CA ILE A 28 5.03 4.18 2.69
C ILE A 28 6.18 3.18 2.57
N LYS A 29 6.95 2.95 3.63
CA LYS A 29 8.00 1.92 3.63
C LYS A 29 7.42 0.53 3.39
N LYS A 30 6.30 0.20 4.03
CA LYS A 30 5.59 -1.07 3.84
C LYS A 30 5.06 -1.23 2.42
N ALA A 31 4.41 -0.19 1.87
CA ALA A 31 3.88 -0.20 0.51
C ALA A 31 4.96 -0.41 -0.56
N HIS A 32 6.21 -0.01 -0.28
CA HIS A 32 7.35 -0.23 -1.15
C HIS A 32 8.07 -1.56 -0.95
N LEU A 33 7.73 -2.32 0.10
CA LEU A 33 8.33 -3.63 0.38
C LEU A 33 7.63 -4.72 -0.43
N THR A 34 7.72 -4.60 -1.75
CA THR A 34 7.13 -5.51 -2.72
C THR A 34 7.94 -5.50 -4.01
N LYS A 35 7.89 -6.60 -4.76
CA LYS A 35 8.42 -6.70 -6.12
C LYS A 35 7.44 -6.23 -7.20
N TYR A 36 6.20 -5.92 -6.80
CA TYR A 36 5.11 -5.48 -7.67
C TYR A 36 4.93 -3.96 -7.60
N GLY A 37 4.07 -3.40 -8.46
CA GLY A 37 3.83 -1.95 -8.51
C GLY A 37 2.76 -1.52 -9.51
N LEU A 38 1.73 -2.34 -9.73
CA LEU A 38 0.71 -2.04 -10.72
C LEU A 38 -0.27 -0.97 -10.23
N ALA A 39 -0.81 -1.16 -9.03
CA ALA A 39 -1.98 -0.48 -8.52
C ALA A 39 -1.86 -0.21 -7.02
N ALA A 40 -2.27 0.99 -6.57
CA ALA A 40 -2.41 1.33 -5.17
C ALA A 40 -3.61 2.27 -4.95
N ALA A 41 -4.12 2.38 -3.72
CA ALA A 41 -5.24 3.27 -3.41
C ALA A 41 -5.05 3.95 -2.05
N VAL A 42 -5.48 5.21 -1.94
CA VAL A 42 -5.43 6.00 -0.71
C VAL A 42 -6.83 6.37 -0.24
N PHE A 43 -7.28 5.75 0.85
CA PHE A 43 -8.56 6.07 1.47
C PHE A 43 -8.38 7.15 2.54
N THR A 44 -8.83 8.37 2.27
CA THR A 44 -8.78 9.50 3.20
C THR A 44 -9.87 10.52 2.87
N LYS A 45 -10.29 11.30 3.85
CA LYS A 45 -11.18 12.47 3.65
C LYS A 45 -10.41 13.78 3.41
N ASP A 46 -9.11 13.77 3.67
CA ASP A 46 -8.21 14.91 3.50
C ASP A 46 -7.54 14.84 2.11
N ILE A 47 -7.86 15.82 1.26
CA ILE A 47 -7.36 15.92 -0.11
C ILE A 47 -5.85 16.21 -0.19
N THR A 48 -5.32 16.99 0.74
CA THR A 48 -3.87 17.27 0.80
C THR A 48 -3.13 15.99 1.15
N ARG A 49 -3.68 15.20 2.08
CA ARG A 49 -3.13 13.89 2.42
C ARG A 49 -3.24 12.91 1.26
N ALA A 50 -4.35 12.89 0.53
CA ALA A 50 -4.53 12.06 -0.65
C ALA A 50 -3.42 12.34 -1.67
N ILE A 51 -3.30 13.59 -2.12
CA ILE A 51 -2.32 14.01 -3.13
C ILE A 51 -0.88 13.71 -2.66
N LYS A 52 -0.55 14.04 -1.40
CA LYS A 52 0.78 13.82 -0.85
C LYS A 52 1.15 12.33 -0.85
N ILE A 53 0.26 11.47 -0.34
CA ILE A 53 0.53 10.03 -0.26
C ILE A 53 0.56 9.40 -1.64
N SER A 54 -0.34 9.76 -2.54
CA SER A 54 -0.36 9.24 -3.91
C SER A 54 0.94 9.51 -4.65
N ASN A 55 1.53 10.71 -4.48
CA ASN A 55 2.83 11.06 -5.07
C ASN A 55 4.02 10.31 -4.44
N MET A 56 3.86 9.75 -3.24
CA MET A 56 4.91 8.98 -2.55
C MET A 56 4.88 7.50 -2.92
N LEU A 57 3.76 6.98 -3.45
CA LEU A 57 3.60 5.57 -3.79
C LEU A 57 4.25 5.22 -5.12
N LYS A 58 5.02 4.12 -5.13
CA LYS A 58 5.59 3.54 -6.35
C LYS A 58 4.63 2.56 -7.02
N ALA A 59 3.60 3.08 -7.66
CA ALA A 59 2.63 2.30 -8.44
C ALA A 59 2.29 2.98 -9.78
N GLY A 60 1.98 2.19 -10.79
CA GLY A 60 1.61 2.70 -12.12
C GLY A 60 0.27 3.43 -12.13
N THR A 61 -0.69 2.98 -11.33
CA THR A 61 -1.99 3.64 -11.13
C THR A 61 -2.26 3.83 -9.64
N VAL A 62 -2.73 5.01 -9.26
CA VAL A 62 -3.14 5.32 -7.89
C VAL A 62 -4.54 5.93 -7.90
N TRP A 63 -5.43 5.38 -7.07
CA TRP A 63 -6.78 5.91 -6.82
C TRP A 63 -6.88 6.62 -5.47
#